data_AF-A0A661M053-F1
#
_entry.id   AF-A0A661M053-F1
#
_cell.length_a   1.000
_cell.length_b   1.000
_cell.length_c   1.000
_cell.angle_alpha   90.00
_cell.angle_beta   90.00
_cell.angle_gamma   90.00
#
_symmetry.space_group_name_H-M   'P 1'
#
loop_
_entity.id
_entity.type
_entity.pdbx_description
1 polymer ?
#
loop_
_entity_poly.entity_id
_entity_poly.type
_entity_poly.pdbx_seq_one_letter_code
_entity_poly.pdbx_strand_id
1 'polypeptide(L)'
;MYEQSPPIDAQLVAGDQLIPVDTRLTSRYSLMVRFLNGNGFKDGAEFTDLLIRNQGKEIGLGPCRLICEPNIDGYAGRIVFLKEVYDLKRLVEENKVVRLQSSFLNVPLVLAHKKRVKREFKNYTSDLTYDLNVYKSLFDKLDEEYAEEAQSIRDSIQMAIINTEGVRFHRFLDDRLAELERMVKGFNRAEHESHGFYFRRQLWEIILTAPFMRRTNLKPRGYAGDSEMMSMIYENGYRGKSTFAKLMHKHPVGHPGAQAVRNRRKVIREMIRGVGDQRNPSGADPLKILSVACGPACEVQDIVQTAQDPGK
;
A
#
# COMPACT_ATOMS: atom_id res chain seq x y z
N MET A 1 -19.96 -10.89 11.42
CA MET A 1 -19.87 -12.09 10.55
C MET A 1 -19.15 -13.28 11.26
N TYR A 2 -19.24 -13.41 12.59
CA TYR A 2 -18.60 -14.50 13.37
C TYR A 2 -19.58 -15.28 14.27
N GLU A 3 -20.88 -14.98 14.23
CA GLU A 3 -21.89 -15.52 15.16
C GLU A 3 -22.27 -17.00 14.95
N GLN A 4 -21.74 -17.67 13.92
CA GLN A 4 -22.13 -19.04 13.56
C GLN A 4 -20.99 -20.06 13.56
N SER A 5 -19.83 -19.76 14.16
CA SER A 5 -18.80 -20.80 14.33
C SER A 5 -19.25 -21.81 15.39
N PRO A 6 -19.11 -23.13 15.13
CA PRO A 6 -19.41 -24.15 16.13
C PRO A 6 -18.49 -23.99 17.35
N PRO A 7 -18.96 -24.38 18.55
CA PRO A 7 -18.09 -24.40 19.72
C PRO A 7 -16.93 -25.37 19.49
N ILE A 8 -15.78 -24.99 20.02
CA ILE A 8 -14.54 -25.74 19.96
C ILE A 8 -14.24 -26.21 21.37
N ASP A 9 -14.12 -27.52 21.53
CA ASP A 9 -13.76 -28.16 22.78
C ASP A 9 -12.35 -27.72 23.22
N ALA A 10 -12.26 -27.12 24.40
CA ALA A 10 -10.97 -26.76 24.97
C ALA A 10 -10.95 -26.90 26.49
N GLN A 11 -9.74 -26.84 27.05
CA GLN A 11 -9.52 -26.88 28.49
C GLN A 11 -8.55 -25.77 28.89
N LEU A 12 -8.88 -25.02 29.94
CA LEU A 12 -7.96 -24.07 30.56
C LEU A 12 -7.17 -24.76 31.66
N VAL A 13 -5.87 -24.48 31.73
CA VAL A 13 -4.95 -25.07 32.70
C VAL A 13 -4.65 -24.05 33.80
N ALA A 14 -5.13 -24.29 35.02
CA ALA A 14 -4.89 -23.46 36.20
C ALA A 14 -4.13 -24.28 37.27
N GLY A 15 -2.80 -24.16 37.29
CA GLY A 15 -1.96 -25.02 38.12
C GLY A 15 -2.11 -26.49 37.69
N ASP A 16 -2.50 -27.36 38.61
CA ASP A 16 -2.75 -28.79 38.34
C ASP A 16 -4.20 -29.09 37.90
N GLN A 17 -5.04 -28.06 37.75
CA GLN A 17 -6.45 -28.23 37.40
C GLN A 17 -6.70 -28.01 35.91
N LEU A 18 -7.45 -28.93 35.30
CA LEU A 18 -8.01 -28.80 33.96
C LEU A 18 -9.46 -28.33 34.05
N ILE A 19 -9.75 -27.18 33.48
CA ILE A 19 -11.07 -26.55 33.51
C ILE A 19 -11.71 -26.70 32.13
N PRO A 20 -12.75 -27.55 31.98
CA PRO A 20 -13.42 -27.71 30.70
C PRO A 20 -14.16 -26.43 30.30
N VAL A 21 -13.95 -26.00 29.05
CA VAL A 21 -14.58 -24.81 28.48
C VAL A 21 -15.08 -25.10 27.07
N ASP A 22 -16.24 -24.53 26.74
CA ASP A 22 -16.62 -24.35 25.34
C ASP A 22 -16.05 -23.02 24.86
N THR A 23 -15.38 -23.04 23.71
CA THR A 23 -14.79 -21.84 23.14
C THR A 23 -15.39 -21.51 21.79
N ARG A 24 -15.57 -20.24 21.50
CA ARG A 24 -16.08 -19.78 20.20
C ARG A 24 -15.18 -18.70 19.63
N LEU A 25 -14.81 -18.87 18.36
CA LEU A 25 -14.04 -17.87 17.64
C LEU A 25 -14.86 -16.60 17.45
N THR A 26 -14.42 -15.50 18.07
CA THR A 26 -15.07 -14.17 17.97
C THR A 26 -14.30 -13.22 17.07
N SER A 27 -12.98 -13.40 17.00
CA SER A 27 -12.11 -12.66 16.11
C SER A 27 -10.94 -13.54 15.68
N ARG A 28 -10.08 -13.01 14.81
CA ARG A 28 -8.83 -13.69 14.42
C ARG A 28 -7.91 -14.00 15.61
N TYR A 29 -8.04 -13.29 16.73
CA TYR A 29 -7.09 -13.34 17.85
C TYR A 29 -7.72 -13.57 19.22
N SER A 30 -9.04 -13.81 19.29
CA SER A 30 -9.74 -14.01 20.57
C SER A 30 -10.78 -15.12 20.47
N LEU A 31 -10.92 -15.85 21.57
CA LEU A 31 -11.96 -16.85 21.78
C LEU A 31 -12.86 -16.38 22.91
N MET A 32 -14.18 -16.46 22.73
CA MET A 32 -15.13 -16.38 23.83
C MET A 32 -15.14 -17.71 24.56
N VAL A 33 -15.29 -17.70 25.88
CA VAL A 33 -15.30 -18.91 26.69
C VAL A 33 -16.54 -19.04 27.55
N ARG A 34 -17.05 -20.26 27.61
CA ARG A 34 -18.11 -20.70 28.53
C ARG A 34 -17.55 -21.80 29.40
N PHE A 35 -17.59 -21.61 30.71
CA PHE A 35 -17.09 -22.57 31.69
C PHE A 35 -18.10 -23.70 31.90
N LEU A 36 -17.65 -24.96 31.76
CA LEU A 36 -18.51 -26.15 31.88
C LEU A 36 -18.48 -26.76 33.29
N ASN A 37 -17.56 -26.32 34.14
CA ASN A 37 -17.41 -26.79 35.52
C ASN A 37 -18.36 -26.11 36.51
N GLY A 38 -19.25 -25.23 36.05
CA GLY A 38 -20.20 -24.48 36.89
C GLY A 38 -19.58 -23.36 37.73
N ASN A 39 -18.26 -23.17 37.68
CA ASN A 39 -17.54 -22.13 38.43
C ASN A 39 -17.09 -21.00 37.49
N GLY A 40 -17.50 -19.77 37.79
CA GLY A 40 -17.00 -18.59 37.10
C GLY A 40 -15.62 -18.17 37.61
N PHE A 41 -14.82 -17.55 36.76
CA PHE A 41 -13.55 -16.93 37.13
C PHE A 41 -13.71 -15.41 37.17
N LYS A 42 -12.92 -14.75 38.01
CA LYS A 42 -12.90 -13.29 38.07
C LYS A 42 -12.22 -12.72 36.83
N ASP A 43 -12.59 -11.48 36.49
CA ASP A 43 -11.88 -10.72 35.46
C ASP A 43 -10.39 -10.66 35.79
N GLY A 44 -9.56 -10.87 34.76
CA GLY A 44 -8.12 -10.92 34.92
C GLY A 44 -7.55 -12.26 35.41
N ALA A 45 -8.36 -13.29 35.60
CA ALA A 45 -7.86 -14.63 35.94
C ALA A 45 -6.90 -15.15 34.85
N GLU A 46 -5.74 -15.63 35.28
CA GLU A 46 -4.70 -16.15 34.38
C GLU A 46 -4.65 -17.67 34.41
N PHE A 47 -4.36 -18.24 33.26
CA PHE A 47 -4.24 -19.66 33.00
C PHE A 47 -2.90 -19.91 32.31
N THR A 48 -2.26 -21.01 32.68
CA THR A 48 -0.95 -21.40 32.14
C THR A 48 -1.04 -21.78 30.67
N ASP A 49 -2.12 -22.45 30.28
CA ASP A 49 -2.39 -22.84 28.90
C ASP A 49 -3.90 -22.92 28.62
N LEU A 50 -4.24 -22.81 27.35
CA LEU A 50 -5.50 -23.22 26.74
C LEU A 50 -5.19 -24.40 25.81
N LEU A 51 -5.71 -25.58 26.14
CA LEU A 51 -5.60 -26.79 25.36
C LEU A 51 -6.80 -26.87 24.41
N ILE A 52 -6.59 -26.64 23.12
CA ILE A 52 -7.64 -26.74 22.10
C ILE A 52 -7.56 -28.11 21.44
N ARG A 53 -8.69 -28.82 21.36
CA ARG A 53 -8.79 -30.08 20.62
C ARG A 53 -9.36 -29.81 19.24
N ASN A 54 -8.55 -29.98 18.19
CA ASN A 54 -8.98 -29.80 16.80
C ASN A 54 -8.58 -31.01 15.95
N GLN A 55 -9.54 -31.61 15.23
CA GLN A 55 -9.32 -32.79 14.36
C GLN A 55 -8.53 -33.93 15.04
N GLY A 56 -8.81 -34.20 16.31
CA GLY A 56 -8.15 -35.27 17.09
C GLY A 56 -6.74 -34.95 17.59
N LYS A 57 -6.22 -33.73 17.35
CA LYS A 57 -4.97 -33.25 17.93
C LYS A 57 -5.25 -32.25 19.03
N GLU A 58 -4.47 -32.34 20.11
CA GLU A 58 -4.49 -31.38 21.20
C GLU A 58 -3.36 -30.38 21.03
N ILE A 59 -3.70 -29.09 21.10
CA ILE A 59 -2.78 -27.97 20.86
C ILE A 59 -2.79 -27.07 22.08
N GLY A 60 -1.67 -26.99 22.79
CA GLY A 60 -1.49 -26.06 23.90
C GLY A 60 -1.08 -24.67 23.44
N LEU A 61 -1.75 -23.65 23.96
CA LEU A 61 -1.50 -22.24 23.70
C LEU A 61 -1.45 -21.49 25.04
N GLY A 62 -0.39 -20.75 25.35
CA GLY A 62 -0.28 -20.16 26.68
C GLY A 62 0.56 -18.91 26.80
N PRO A 63 0.78 -18.43 28.04
CA PRO A 63 -0.25 -18.26 29.07
C PRO A 63 -1.33 -17.29 28.60
N CYS A 64 -2.52 -17.39 29.18
CA CYS A 64 -3.67 -16.61 28.76
C CYS A 64 -4.47 -16.06 29.94
N ARG A 65 -5.29 -15.04 29.69
CA ARG A 65 -6.08 -14.33 30.68
C ARG A 65 -7.54 -14.22 30.24
N LEU A 66 -8.45 -14.35 31.20
CA LEU A 66 -9.86 -14.04 31.01
C LEU A 66 -10.09 -12.53 31.10
N ILE A 67 -10.76 -11.98 30.09
CA ILE A 67 -11.41 -10.67 30.13
C ILE A 67 -12.91 -10.93 30.20
N CYS A 68 -13.54 -10.60 31.33
CA CYS A 68 -14.97 -10.80 31.50
C CYS A 68 -15.77 -9.83 30.61
N GLU A 69 -16.83 -10.34 30.00
CA GLU A 69 -17.80 -9.54 29.23
C GLU A 69 -19.21 -9.83 29.78
N PRO A 70 -20.22 -8.96 29.55
CA PRO A 70 -21.59 -9.27 29.92
C PRO A 70 -21.99 -10.64 29.38
N ASN A 71 -22.60 -11.47 30.23
CA ASN A 71 -22.93 -12.84 29.86
C ASN A 71 -23.96 -12.84 28.72
N ILE A 72 -23.54 -13.32 27.56
CA ILE A 72 -24.38 -13.51 26.36
C ILE A 72 -24.31 -15.01 26.03
N ASP A 73 -25.46 -15.68 26.00
CA ASP A 73 -25.60 -17.11 25.69
C ASP A 73 -24.73 -18.07 26.54
N GLY A 74 -24.46 -17.71 27.80
CA GLY A 74 -23.68 -18.51 28.74
C GLY A 74 -22.16 -18.31 28.63
N TYR A 75 -21.69 -17.39 27.80
CA TYR A 75 -20.28 -17.06 27.69
C TYR A 75 -19.87 -16.00 28.70
N ALA A 76 -18.82 -16.30 29.47
CA ALA A 76 -18.38 -15.48 30.60
C ALA A 76 -17.39 -14.37 30.20
N GLY A 77 -16.80 -14.45 29.01
CA GLY A 77 -15.81 -13.48 28.55
C GLY A 77 -14.91 -14.02 27.45
N ARG A 78 -13.77 -13.36 27.24
CA ARG A 78 -12.78 -13.69 26.22
C ARG A 78 -11.46 -14.15 26.83
N ILE A 79 -10.82 -15.10 26.16
CA ILE A 79 -9.43 -15.47 26.43
C ILE A 79 -8.51 -14.68 25.49
N VAL A 80 -7.51 -14.04 26.10
CA VAL A 80 -6.41 -13.35 25.43
C VAL A 80 -5.08 -13.94 25.87
N PHE A 81 -4.12 -14.02 24.96
CA PHE A 81 -2.80 -14.61 25.25
C PHE A 81 -1.79 -13.56 25.68
N LEU A 82 -0.98 -13.88 26.68
CA LEU A 82 -0.10 -12.93 27.38
C LEU A 82 1.31 -12.88 26.80
N LYS A 83 1.81 -13.98 26.22
CA LYS A 83 3.17 -14.04 25.65
C LYS A 83 3.18 -14.09 24.12
N GLU A 84 2.37 -14.97 23.55
CA GLU A 84 2.30 -15.18 22.10
C GLU A 84 0.91 -14.82 21.57
N VAL A 85 0.83 -14.22 20.37
CA VAL A 85 -0.45 -13.88 19.74
C VAL A 85 -0.67 -14.87 18.61
N TYR A 86 -1.72 -15.66 18.71
CA TYR A 86 -2.01 -16.73 17.77
C TYR A 86 -3.10 -16.30 16.77
N ASP A 87 -2.94 -16.68 15.51
CA ASP A 87 -3.99 -16.60 14.49
C ASP A 87 -4.98 -17.75 14.71
N LEU A 88 -5.96 -17.53 15.59
CA LEU A 88 -6.93 -18.52 16.00
C LEU A 88 -7.85 -18.92 14.85
N LYS A 89 -8.07 -18.02 13.88
CA LYS A 89 -8.81 -18.35 12.67
C LYS A 89 -8.12 -19.44 11.87
N ARG A 90 -6.83 -19.28 11.57
CA ARG A 90 -6.03 -20.32 10.88
C ARG A 90 -5.87 -21.59 11.70
N LEU A 91 -5.81 -21.48 13.02
CA LEU A 91 -5.78 -22.65 13.89
C LEU A 91 -7.05 -23.49 13.76
N VAL A 92 -8.22 -22.85 13.77
CA VAL A 92 -9.52 -23.52 13.72
C VAL A 92 -9.81 -24.05 12.31
N GLU A 93 -9.62 -23.20 11.29
CA GLU A 93 -9.98 -23.51 9.90
C GLU A 93 -8.94 -24.37 9.17
N GLU A 94 -7.64 -24.15 9.42
CA GLU A 94 -6.52 -24.79 8.69
C GLU A 94 -5.71 -25.77 9.57
N ASN A 95 -6.05 -25.93 10.85
CA ASN A 95 -5.27 -26.69 11.84
C ASN A 95 -3.79 -26.24 11.92
N LYS A 96 -3.55 -24.94 11.69
CA LYS A 96 -2.20 -24.36 11.59
C LYS A 96 -1.96 -23.32 12.68
N VAL A 97 -1.01 -23.62 13.58
CA VAL A 97 -0.56 -22.67 14.59
C VAL A 97 0.32 -21.62 13.92
N VAL A 98 -0.21 -20.41 13.75
CA VAL A 98 0.55 -19.25 13.25
C VAL A 98 0.64 -18.21 14.36
N ARG A 99 1.87 -17.83 14.72
CA ARG A 99 2.15 -16.79 15.72
C ARG A 99 2.38 -15.47 15.01
N LEU A 100 1.72 -14.40 15.43
CA LEU A 100 1.90 -13.07 14.84
C LEU A 100 3.35 -12.58 14.98
N GLN A 101 3.99 -12.92 16.10
CA GLN A 101 5.39 -12.61 16.39
C GLN A 101 6.37 -13.32 15.45
N SER A 102 5.97 -14.37 14.72
CA SER A 102 6.86 -15.07 13.77
C SER A 102 7.41 -14.13 12.69
N SER A 103 6.71 -13.02 12.40
CA SER A 103 7.20 -11.94 11.54
C SER A 103 8.53 -11.34 12.00
N PHE A 104 8.81 -11.33 13.32
CA PHE A 104 10.05 -10.81 13.89
C PHE A 104 11.25 -11.75 13.71
N LEU A 105 11.03 -13.04 13.43
CA LEU A 105 12.13 -14.00 13.16
C LEU A 105 12.98 -13.56 11.96
N ASN A 106 12.38 -12.83 11.02
CA ASN A 106 13.07 -12.33 9.84
C ASN A 106 13.80 -11.00 10.08
N VAL A 107 13.67 -10.36 11.25
CA VAL A 107 14.29 -9.05 11.52
C VAL A 107 15.80 -9.06 11.33
N PRO A 108 16.58 -10.02 11.87
CA PRO A 108 18.03 -10.06 11.66
C PRO A 108 18.40 -10.16 10.17
N LEU A 109 17.65 -10.98 9.41
CA LEU A 109 17.83 -11.10 7.97
C LEU A 109 17.55 -9.76 7.27
N VAL A 110 16.41 -9.13 7.55
CA VAL A 110 16.02 -7.83 6.98
C VAL A 110 17.04 -6.74 7.31
N LEU A 111 17.51 -6.66 8.55
CA LEU A 111 18.55 -5.71 8.97
C LEU A 111 19.89 -5.96 8.27
N ALA A 112 20.21 -7.21 7.93
CA ALA A 112 21.43 -7.56 7.23
C ALA A 112 21.46 -7.08 5.76
N HIS A 113 20.30 -6.74 5.14
CA HIS A 113 20.28 -6.21 3.77
C HIS A 113 21.19 -5.00 3.61
N LYS A 114 21.25 -4.11 4.63
CA LYS A 114 22.10 -2.91 4.60
C LYS A 114 23.60 -3.23 4.48
N LYS A 115 24.04 -4.45 4.83
CA LYS A 115 25.45 -4.86 4.70
C LYS A 115 25.86 -5.04 3.24
N ARG A 116 24.92 -5.33 2.34
CA ARG A 116 25.15 -5.54 0.89
C ARG A 116 25.08 -4.25 0.08
N VAL A 117 24.75 -3.13 0.72
CA VAL A 117 24.60 -1.83 0.06
C VAL A 117 25.94 -1.09 0.09
N LYS A 118 26.41 -0.65 -1.09
CA LYS A 118 27.63 0.11 -1.28
C LYS A 118 27.59 1.42 -0.49
N ARG A 119 28.75 1.84 0.03
CA ARG A 119 28.86 3.06 0.86
C ARG A 119 28.42 4.31 0.11
N GLU A 120 28.84 4.48 -1.13
CA GLU A 120 28.46 5.63 -1.98
C GLU A 120 26.94 5.75 -2.14
N PHE A 121 26.25 4.62 -2.35
CA PHE A 121 24.79 4.61 -2.45
C PHE A 121 24.10 4.93 -1.11
N LYS A 122 24.68 4.51 0.01
CA LYS A 122 24.17 4.89 1.35
C LYS A 122 24.28 6.39 1.55
N ASN A 123 25.43 6.99 1.20
CA ASN A 123 25.66 8.42 1.31
C ASN A 123 24.65 9.17 0.44
N TYR A 124 24.56 8.83 -0.85
CA TYR A 124 23.57 9.41 -1.76
C TYR A 124 22.14 9.33 -1.22
N THR A 125 21.72 8.16 -0.72
CA THR A 125 20.37 7.97 -0.17
C THR A 125 20.16 8.82 1.09
N SER A 126 21.16 8.89 1.97
CA SER A 126 21.11 9.69 3.20
C SER A 126 21.01 11.18 2.90
N ASP A 127 21.86 11.67 2.00
CA ASP A 127 21.90 13.08 1.59
C ASP A 127 20.60 13.48 0.91
N LEU A 128 20.12 12.66 -0.04
CA LEU A 128 18.82 12.88 -0.69
C LEU A 128 17.66 12.87 0.32
N THR A 129 17.69 11.97 1.31
CA THR A 129 16.66 11.93 2.36
C THR A 129 16.68 13.21 3.19
N TYR A 130 17.84 13.70 3.57
CA TYR A 130 17.98 14.97 4.29
C TYR A 130 17.44 16.13 3.45
N ASP A 131 17.93 16.28 2.21
CA ASP A 131 17.56 17.38 1.32
C ASP A 131 16.05 17.40 1.05
N LEU A 132 15.44 16.26 0.76
CA LEU A 132 14.00 16.18 0.51
C LEU A 132 13.17 16.52 1.76
N ASN A 133 13.66 16.19 2.96
CA ASN A 133 12.99 16.61 4.20
C ASN A 133 13.12 18.11 4.44
N VAL A 134 14.26 18.73 4.08
CA VAL A 134 14.42 20.19 4.11
C VAL A 134 13.41 20.86 3.17
N TYR A 135 13.36 20.42 1.90
CA TYR A 135 12.38 20.94 0.94
C TYR A 135 10.94 20.75 1.42
N LYS A 136 10.61 19.56 1.90
CA LYS A 136 9.27 19.26 2.44
C LYS A 136 8.91 20.22 3.56
N SER A 137 9.80 20.41 4.54
CA SER A 137 9.55 21.33 5.66
C SER A 137 9.35 22.77 5.20
N LEU A 138 10.11 23.24 4.22
CA LEU A 138 9.98 24.60 3.69
C LEU A 138 8.65 24.79 2.95
N PHE A 139 8.28 23.87 2.06
CA PHE A 139 7.00 23.94 1.35
C PHE A 139 5.81 23.79 2.29
N ASP A 140 5.88 22.91 3.28
CA ASP A 140 4.80 22.74 4.26
C ASP A 140 4.61 24.01 5.10
N LYS A 141 5.70 24.69 5.50
CA LYS A 141 5.62 26.00 6.18
C LYS A 141 4.98 27.07 5.31
N LEU A 142 5.35 27.14 4.02
CA LEU A 142 4.70 28.05 3.09
C LEU A 142 3.21 27.75 2.99
N ASP A 143 2.81 26.48 2.88
CA ASP A 143 1.40 26.08 2.83
C ASP A 143 0.62 26.49 4.10
N GLU A 144 1.26 26.47 5.26
CA GLU A 144 0.68 26.94 6.53
C GLU A 144 0.49 28.47 6.55
N GLU A 145 1.41 29.25 5.99
CA GLU A 145 1.35 30.73 6.01
C GLU A 145 0.09 31.30 5.34
N TYR A 146 -0.40 30.64 4.28
CA TYR A 146 -1.60 31.06 3.55
C TYR A 146 -2.81 30.13 3.78
N ALA A 147 -2.77 29.26 4.80
CA ALA A 147 -3.81 28.26 5.02
C ALA A 147 -5.21 28.86 5.29
N GLU A 148 -5.27 30.02 5.96
CA GLU A 148 -6.53 30.70 6.32
C GLU A 148 -7.14 31.53 5.18
N GLU A 149 -6.44 31.67 4.06
CA GLU A 149 -6.93 32.42 2.90
C GLU A 149 -8.10 31.71 2.20
N ALA A 150 -8.89 32.47 1.44
CA ALA A 150 -9.94 31.92 0.59
C ALA A 150 -9.36 30.96 -0.46
N GLN A 151 -10.11 29.91 -0.83
CA GLN A 151 -9.61 28.83 -1.71
C GLN A 151 -9.01 29.33 -3.03
N SER A 152 -9.66 30.29 -3.71
CA SER A 152 -9.16 30.86 -4.97
C SER A 152 -7.84 31.61 -4.81
N ILE A 153 -7.64 32.25 -3.66
CA ILE A 153 -6.41 32.95 -3.30
C ILE A 153 -5.31 31.94 -2.98
N ARG A 154 -5.60 30.90 -2.18
CA ARG A 154 -4.67 29.80 -1.91
C ARG A 154 -4.16 29.14 -3.18
N ASP A 155 -5.06 28.83 -4.12
CA ASP A 155 -4.69 28.23 -5.39
C ASP A 155 -3.79 29.15 -6.22
N SER A 156 -4.06 30.46 -6.21
CA SER A 156 -3.23 31.46 -6.91
C SER A 156 -1.83 31.59 -6.29
N ILE A 157 -1.74 31.67 -4.96
CA ILE A 157 -0.47 31.74 -4.21
C ILE A 157 0.34 30.47 -4.45
N GLN A 158 -0.29 29.30 -4.31
CA GLN A 158 0.37 28.03 -4.53
C GLN A 158 0.89 27.88 -5.96
N MET A 159 0.14 28.35 -6.96
CA MET A 159 0.62 28.39 -8.34
C MET A 159 1.81 29.32 -8.53
N ALA A 160 1.84 30.47 -7.87
CA ALA A 160 3.01 31.34 -7.88
C ALA A 160 4.25 30.62 -7.31
N ILE A 161 4.12 29.95 -6.14
CA ILE A 161 5.20 29.18 -5.51
C ILE A 161 5.68 28.03 -6.41
N ILE A 162 4.76 27.29 -7.02
CA ILE A 162 5.08 26.20 -7.94
C ILE A 162 5.83 26.71 -9.17
N ASN A 163 5.44 27.86 -9.71
CA ASN A 163 6.07 28.44 -10.90
C ASN A 163 7.44 29.08 -10.62
N THR A 164 7.78 29.33 -9.35
CA THR A 164 9.08 29.89 -8.95
C THR A 164 9.96 28.83 -8.28
N GLU A 165 9.68 28.51 -7.02
CA GLU A 165 10.48 27.60 -6.21
C GLU A 165 10.29 26.14 -6.64
N GLY A 166 9.11 25.80 -7.17
CA GLY A 166 8.85 24.48 -7.74
C GLY A 166 9.77 24.14 -8.92
N VAL A 167 10.08 25.12 -9.78
CA VAL A 167 11.02 24.94 -10.90
C VAL A 167 12.44 24.63 -10.42
N ARG A 168 12.89 25.32 -9.36
CA ARG A 168 14.21 25.06 -8.75
C ARG A 168 14.24 23.68 -8.11
N PHE A 169 13.16 23.29 -7.43
CA PHE A 169 13.05 21.97 -6.83
C PHE A 169 13.01 20.84 -7.88
N HIS A 170 12.30 21.02 -9.01
CA HIS A 170 12.33 20.05 -10.10
C HIS A 170 13.72 19.90 -10.71
N ARG A 171 14.47 21.00 -10.90
CA ARG A 171 15.87 20.92 -11.34
C ARG A 171 16.74 20.13 -10.36
N PHE A 172 16.59 20.39 -9.07
CA PHE A 172 17.26 19.59 -8.03
C PHE A 172 16.93 18.10 -8.17
N LEU A 173 15.66 17.73 -8.37
CA LEU A 173 15.26 16.34 -8.58
C LEU A 173 15.87 15.73 -9.84
N ASP A 174 15.95 16.50 -10.94
CA ASP A 174 16.58 16.07 -12.18
C ASP A 174 18.08 15.79 -11.99
N ASP A 175 18.79 16.68 -11.28
CA ASP A 175 20.21 16.50 -10.96
C ASP A 175 20.43 15.25 -10.10
N ARG A 176 19.59 15.05 -9.08
CA ARG A 176 19.64 13.86 -8.21
C ARG A 176 19.32 12.59 -9.00
N LEU A 177 18.38 12.64 -9.94
CA LEU A 177 18.03 11.49 -10.79
C LEU A 177 19.18 11.12 -11.74
N ALA A 178 19.84 12.11 -12.35
CA ALA A 178 21.00 11.88 -13.21
C ALA A 178 22.21 11.33 -12.45
N GLU A 179 22.41 11.75 -11.19
CA GLU A 179 23.40 11.14 -10.30
C GLU A 179 23.07 9.67 -9.98
N LEU A 180 21.80 9.39 -9.63
CA LEU A 180 21.34 8.03 -9.37
C LEU A 180 21.55 7.13 -10.59
N GLU A 181 21.18 7.59 -11.78
CA GLU A 181 21.34 6.85 -13.03
C GLU A 181 22.81 6.46 -13.26
N ARG A 182 23.74 7.40 -13.09
CA ARG A 182 25.19 7.12 -13.19
C ARG A 182 25.64 6.09 -12.17
N MET A 183 25.17 6.20 -10.92
CA MET A 183 25.54 5.30 -9.84
C MET A 183 25.06 3.85 -10.07
N VAL A 184 23.86 3.68 -10.65
CA VAL A 184 23.24 2.36 -10.83
C VAL A 184 23.48 1.72 -12.20
N LYS A 185 24.07 2.45 -13.16
CA LYS A 185 24.26 1.99 -14.55
C LYS A 185 24.91 0.62 -14.69
N GLY A 186 25.84 0.27 -13.80
CA GLY A 186 26.57 -1.00 -13.81
C GLY A 186 26.02 -2.06 -12.85
N PHE A 187 24.87 -1.83 -12.21
CA PHE A 187 24.36 -2.76 -11.21
C PHE A 187 23.83 -4.03 -11.85
N ASN A 188 24.15 -5.16 -11.25
CA ASN A 188 23.46 -6.41 -11.53
C ASN A 188 22.10 -6.47 -10.81
N ARG A 189 21.32 -7.53 -11.09
CA ARG A 189 20.00 -7.73 -10.48
C ARG A 189 20.02 -7.74 -8.94
N ALA A 190 20.98 -8.44 -8.33
CA ALA A 190 21.07 -8.54 -6.87
C ALA A 190 21.47 -7.20 -6.22
N GLU A 191 22.28 -6.40 -6.92
CA GLU A 191 22.60 -5.03 -6.51
C GLU A 191 21.36 -4.14 -6.58
N HIS A 192 20.61 -4.15 -7.68
CA HIS A 192 19.35 -3.42 -7.79
C HIS A 192 18.33 -3.80 -6.71
N GLU A 193 18.20 -5.10 -6.42
CA GLU A 193 17.29 -5.59 -5.37
C GLU A 193 17.72 -5.09 -3.97
N SER A 194 18.99 -5.24 -3.62
CA SER A 194 19.47 -4.86 -2.28
C SER A 194 19.52 -3.34 -2.06
N HIS A 195 19.99 -2.58 -3.06
CA HIS A 195 20.08 -1.12 -3.00
C HIS A 195 18.69 -0.48 -3.13
N GLY A 196 17.84 -0.98 -4.02
CA GLY A 196 16.47 -0.52 -4.17
C GLY A 196 15.62 -0.79 -2.92
N PHE A 197 15.84 -1.91 -2.22
CA PHE A 197 15.20 -2.16 -0.92
C PHE A 197 15.62 -1.13 0.14
N TYR A 198 16.92 -0.83 0.22
CA TYR A 198 17.44 0.18 1.14
C TYR A 198 16.90 1.57 0.82
N PHE A 199 16.95 1.99 -0.44
CA PHE A 199 16.44 3.28 -0.93
C PHE A 199 14.97 3.47 -0.56
N ARG A 200 14.12 2.49 -0.91
CA ARG A 200 12.68 2.55 -0.58
C ARG A 200 12.45 2.59 0.92
N ARG A 201 13.25 1.89 1.73
CA ARG A 201 13.08 1.89 3.18
C ARG A 201 13.35 3.27 3.81
N GLN A 202 14.31 4.03 3.27
CA GLN A 202 14.65 5.38 3.77
C GLN A 202 13.67 6.44 3.29
N LEU A 203 13.27 6.38 2.01
CA LEU A 203 12.47 7.42 1.36
C LEU A 203 10.97 7.08 1.30
N TRP A 204 10.52 6.04 2.00
CA TRP A 204 9.17 5.49 1.86
C TRP A 204 8.09 6.54 2.09
N GLU A 205 8.18 7.28 3.19
CA GLU A 205 7.19 8.29 3.55
C GLU A 205 7.12 9.40 2.51
N ILE A 206 8.27 9.81 1.97
CA ILE A 206 8.36 10.81 0.90
C ILE A 206 7.72 10.29 -0.39
N ILE A 207 8.03 9.06 -0.80
CA ILE A 207 7.43 8.39 -1.96
C ILE A 207 5.90 8.32 -1.82
N LEU A 208 5.39 8.02 -0.63
CA LEU A 208 3.97 7.87 -0.38
C LEU A 208 3.18 9.19 -0.39
N THR A 209 3.85 10.34 -0.22
CA THR A 209 3.19 11.65 -0.29
C THR A 209 2.65 11.96 -1.70
N ALA A 210 3.36 11.53 -2.75
CA ALA A 210 2.99 11.81 -4.13
C ALA A 210 2.05 10.73 -4.68
N PRO A 211 0.82 11.08 -5.14
CA PRO A 211 -0.15 10.08 -5.59
C PRO A 211 0.36 9.15 -6.70
N PHE A 212 1.16 9.66 -7.64
CA PHE A 212 1.70 8.87 -8.75
C PHE A 212 2.74 7.87 -8.26
N MET A 213 3.68 8.33 -7.44
CA MET A 213 4.73 7.47 -6.86
C MET A 213 4.14 6.44 -5.89
N ARG A 214 3.19 6.84 -5.04
CA ARG A 214 2.43 5.94 -4.17
C ARG A 214 1.77 4.83 -4.97
N ARG A 215 1.06 5.17 -6.04
CA ARG A 215 0.31 4.20 -6.83
C ARG A 215 1.22 3.21 -7.55
N THR A 216 2.30 3.69 -8.16
CA THR A 216 3.27 2.84 -8.87
C THR A 216 4.02 1.88 -7.93
N ASN A 217 4.21 2.26 -6.66
CA ASN A 217 4.83 1.39 -5.66
C ASN A 217 3.85 0.42 -4.98
N LEU A 218 2.67 0.89 -4.55
CA LEU A 218 1.69 0.05 -3.84
C LEU A 218 0.93 -0.91 -4.76
N LYS A 219 0.76 -0.56 -6.03
CA LYS A 219 0.04 -1.37 -7.04
C LYS A 219 -1.29 -1.90 -6.49
N PRO A 220 -2.26 -1.03 -6.16
CA PRO A 220 -3.48 -1.41 -5.45
C PRO A 220 -4.31 -2.48 -6.19
N ARG A 221 -4.14 -2.60 -7.51
CA ARG A 221 -4.79 -3.63 -8.34
C ARG A 221 -3.93 -4.87 -8.60
N GLY A 222 -2.76 -4.98 -7.96
CA GLY A 222 -1.84 -6.11 -8.07
C GLY A 222 -0.87 -6.06 -9.26
N TYR A 223 -0.98 -5.07 -10.15
CA TYR A 223 -0.11 -4.93 -11.33
C TYR A 223 0.38 -3.49 -11.53
N ALA A 224 1.51 -3.35 -12.21
CA ALA A 224 2.02 -2.03 -12.65
C ALA A 224 1.29 -1.61 -13.93
N GLY A 225 1.13 -0.30 -14.17
CA GLY A 225 0.49 0.14 -15.41
C GLY A 225 -1.02 0.33 -15.33
N ASP A 226 -1.62 0.36 -14.13
CA ASP A 226 -3.08 0.35 -14.03
C ASP A 226 -3.77 1.61 -14.61
N SER A 227 -5.07 1.48 -14.89
CA SER A 227 -5.84 2.49 -15.63
C SER A 227 -5.80 3.88 -14.99
N GLU A 228 -5.77 3.97 -13.66
CA GLU A 228 -5.75 5.26 -12.96
C GLU A 228 -4.35 5.86 -12.93
N MET A 229 -3.29 5.03 -12.89
CA MET A 229 -1.92 5.50 -13.12
C MET A 229 -1.79 6.11 -14.52
N MET A 230 -2.37 5.46 -15.53
CA MET A 230 -2.42 5.99 -16.89
C MET A 230 -3.23 7.30 -16.97
N SER A 231 -4.36 7.40 -16.27
CA SER A 231 -5.11 8.67 -16.18
C SER A 231 -4.26 9.81 -15.61
N MET A 232 -3.44 9.55 -14.57
CA MET A 232 -2.52 10.56 -14.03
C MET A 232 -1.49 11.03 -15.08
N ILE A 233 -0.95 10.11 -15.89
CA ILE A 233 -0.03 10.46 -17.00
C ILE A 233 -0.74 11.32 -18.03
N TYR A 234 -1.98 10.96 -18.40
CA TYR A 234 -2.75 11.67 -19.40
C TYR A 234 -3.19 13.07 -18.96
N GLU A 235 -3.58 13.23 -17.70
CA GLU A 235 -3.92 14.55 -17.13
C GLU A 235 -2.71 15.46 -17.01
N ASN A 236 -1.53 14.92 -16.69
CA ASN A 236 -0.30 15.69 -16.52
C ASN A 236 -0.47 16.89 -15.55
N GLY A 237 -1.33 16.73 -14.54
CA GLY A 237 -1.65 17.76 -13.56
C GLY A 237 -0.75 17.74 -12.32
N TYR A 238 -0.99 18.68 -11.43
CA TYR A 238 -0.47 18.66 -10.06
C TYR A 238 -1.49 17.94 -9.17
N ARG A 239 -1.10 16.84 -8.52
CA ARG A 239 -1.95 16.12 -7.55
C ARG A 239 -1.22 15.91 -6.24
N GLY A 240 -1.89 16.16 -5.11
CA GLY A 240 -1.30 16.03 -3.79
C GLY A 240 -1.99 16.96 -2.79
N LYS A 241 -1.82 16.69 -1.49
CA LYS A 241 -2.43 17.51 -0.41
C LYS A 241 -1.63 18.78 -0.12
N SER A 242 -0.30 18.74 -0.24
CA SER A 242 0.60 19.89 -0.07
C SER A 242 1.29 20.25 -1.38
N THR A 243 1.90 21.43 -1.43
CA THR A 243 2.75 21.89 -2.53
C THR A 243 3.88 20.91 -2.78
N PHE A 244 4.55 20.43 -1.73
CA PHE A 244 5.59 19.40 -1.85
C PHE A 244 5.07 18.14 -2.53
N ALA A 245 3.91 17.61 -2.09
CA ALA A 245 3.31 16.41 -2.68
C ALA A 245 2.92 16.62 -4.15
N LYS A 246 2.40 17.82 -4.49
CA LYS A 246 2.06 18.22 -5.87
C LYS A 246 3.30 18.26 -6.76
N LEU A 247 4.40 18.82 -6.27
CA LEU A 247 5.67 18.87 -7.00
C LEU A 247 6.28 17.48 -7.19
N MET A 248 6.32 16.66 -6.14
CA MET A 248 6.77 15.27 -6.18
C MET A 248 5.90 14.39 -7.09
N HIS A 249 4.60 14.68 -7.20
CA HIS A 249 3.72 14.04 -8.19
C HIS A 249 4.04 14.49 -9.62
N LYS A 250 4.19 15.81 -9.81
CA LYS A 250 4.36 16.41 -11.14
C LYS A 250 5.65 15.96 -11.83
N HIS A 251 6.75 15.82 -11.08
CA HIS A 251 8.06 15.45 -11.62
C HIS A 251 8.03 14.16 -12.48
N PRO A 252 7.60 12.99 -11.97
CA PRO A 252 7.57 11.77 -12.77
C PRO A 252 6.49 11.76 -13.87
N VAL A 253 5.37 12.47 -13.72
CA VAL A 253 4.37 12.58 -14.81
C VAL A 253 4.83 13.55 -15.91
N GLY A 254 5.74 14.47 -15.60
CA GLY A 254 6.43 15.35 -16.55
C GLY A 254 7.61 14.69 -17.26
N HIS A 255 8.15 13.59 -16.71
CA HIS A 255 9.32 12.90 -17.24
C HIS A 255 9.13 12.44 -18.71
N PRO A 256 10.20 12.40 -19.54
CA PRO A 256 10.13 11.97 -20.95
C PRO A 256 9.40 10.64 -21.19
N GLY A 257 9.53 9.67 -20.26
CA GLY A 257 8.80 8.41 -20.34
C GLY A 257 7.28 8.57 -20.28
N ALA A 258 6.77 9.43 -19.40
CA ALA A 258 5.35 9.76 -19.33
C ALA A 258 4.90 10.59 -20.54
N GLN A 259 5.77 11.46 -21.06
CA GLN A 259 5.51 12.18 -22.31
C GLN A 259 5.38 11.23 -23.50
N ALA A 260 6.21 10.20 -23.60
CA ALA A 260 6.11 9.18 -24.65
C ALA A 260 4.75 8.47 -24.62
N VAL A 261 4.23 8.16 -23.42
CA VAL A 261 2.88 7.59 -23.25
C VAL A 261 1.79 8.52 -23.74
N ARG A 262 1.89 9.84 -23.48
CA ARG A 262 0.95 10.83 -24.04
C ARG A 262 1.05 10.93 -25.56
N ASN A 263 2.28 11.00 -26.10
CA ASN A 263 2.52 11.08 -27.55
C ASN A 263 1.92 9.88 -28.28
N ARG A 264 1.95 8.70 -27.67
CA ARG A 264 1.36 7.47 -28.20
C ARG A 264 -0.13 7.61 -28.55
N ARG A 265 -0.91 8.43 -27.81
CA ARG A 265 -2.33 8.66 -28.13
C ARG A 265 -2.53 9.23 -29.54
N LYS A 266 -1.73 10.24 -29.89
CA LYS A 266 -1.72 10.85 -31.23
C LYS A 266 -1.31 9.84 -32.30
N VAL A 267 -0.22 9.10 -32.05
CA VAL A 267 0.30 8.11 -33.00
C VAL A 267 -0.72 7.00 -33.27
N ILE A 268 -1.34 6.43 -32.23
CA ILE A 268 -2.35 5.37 -32.39
C ILE A 268 -3.56 5.89 -33.19
N ARG A 269 -4.03 7.09 -32.89
CA ARG A 269 -5.14 7.73 -33.62
C ARG A 269 -4.80 7.89 -35.11
N GLU A 270 -3.61 8.38 -35.44
CA GLU A 270 -3.15 8.57 -36.81
C GLU A 270 -2.99 7.23 -37.54
N MET A 271 -2.43 6.21 -36.88
CA MET A 271 -2.31 4.86 -37.44
C MET A 271 -3.68 4.26 -37.75
N ILE A 272 -4.64 4.39 -36.85
CA ILE A 272 -5.99 3.85 -37.05
C ILE A 272 -6.70 4.55 -38.20
N ARG A 273 -6.61 5.88 -38.29
CA ARG A 273 -7.16 6.64 -39.42
C ARG A 273 -6.52 6.22 -40.74
N GLY A 274 -5.20 6.12 -40.79
CA GLY A 274 -4.49 5.68 -41.99
C GLY A 274 -4.89 4.28 -42.45
N VAL A 275 -5.11 3.34 -41.52
CA VAL A 275 -5.62 2.00 -41.86
C VAL A 275 -7.06 2.06 -42.38
N GLY A 276 -7.90 2.92 -41.80
CA GLY A 276 -9.27 3.16 -42.27
C GLY A 276 -9.31 3.71 -43.69
N ASP A 277 -8.56 4.78 -43.94
CA ASP A 277 -8.49 5.44 -45.25
C ASP A 277 -7.96 4.49 -46.35
N GLN A 278 -7.01 3.62 -46.01
CA GLN A 278 -6.46 2.63 -46.95
C GLN A 278 -7.41 1.45 -47.22
N ARG A 279 -8.11 0.95 -46.20
CA ARG A 279 -8.92 -0.28 -46.32
C ARG A 279 -10.35 -0.03 -46.76
N ASN A 280 -10.88 1.17 -46.51
CA ASN A 280 -12.24 1.50 -46.86
C ASN A 280 -12.35 2.98 -47.29
N PRO A 281 -11.73 3.35 -48.42
CA PRO A 281 -11.75 4.74 -48.91
C PRO A 281 -13.17 5.25 -49.19
N SER A 282 -14.13 4.36 -49.45
CA SER A 282 -15.54 4.68 -49.69
C SER A 282 -16.42 4.73 -48.43
N GLY A 283 -15.88 4.38 -47.25
CA GLY A 283 -16.66 4.36 -46.00
C GLY A 283 -17.75 3.27 -45.92
N ALA A 284 -17.77 2.31 -46.85
CA ALA A 284 -18.82 1.30 -46.97
C ALA A 284 -18.74 0.18 -45.92
N ASP A 285 -17.54 -0.29 -45.58
CA ASP A 285 -17.32 -1.36 -44.59
C ASP A 285 -16.78 -0.88 -43.22
N PRO A 286 -17.42 -1.20 -42.09
CA PRO A 286 -16.96 -0.76 -40.78
C PRO A 286 -15.59 -1.37 -40.40
N LEU A 287 -14.62 -0.52 -40.07
CA LEU A 287 -13.32 -0.95 -39.55
C LEU A 287 -13.48 -1.49 -38.12
N LYS A 288 -13.08 -2.75 -37.90
CA LYS A 288 -13.12 -3.40 -36.58
C LYS A 288 -11.74 -3.38 -35.93
N ILE A 289 -11.67 -2.86 -34.71
CA ILE A 289 -10.42 -2.71 -33.94
C ILE A 289 -10.61 -3.35 -32.56
N LEU A 290 -9.65 -4.18 -32.15
CA LEU A 290 -9.59 -4.75 -30.81
C LEU A 290 -8.51 -4.01 -30.00
N SER A 291 -8.89 -3.47 -28.85
CA SER A 291 -7.95 -2.85 -27.90
C SER A 291 -7.86 -3.71 -26.63
N VAL A 292 -6.68 -4.24 -26.36
CA VAL A 292 -6.40 -5.15 -25.23
C VAL A 292 -5.56 -4.40 -24.19
N ALA A 293 -5.84 -4.60 -22.91
CA ALA A 293 -5.18 -3.88 -21.81
C ALA A 293 -5.22 -2.35 -22.00
N CYS A 294 -6.37 -1.84 -22.45
CA CYS A 294 -6.55 -0.46 -22.91
C CYS A 294 -6.50 0.60 -21.80
N GLY A 295 -6.39 0.22 -20.53
CA GLY A 295 -6.41 1.15 -19.41
C GLY A 295 -7.69 2.02 -19.44
N PRO A 296 -7.59 3.35 -19.37
CA PRO A 296 -8.74 4.25 -19.49
C PRO A 296 -9.20 4.47 -20.94
N ALA A 297 -8.54 3.84 -21.92
CA ALA A 297 -8.88 3.88 -23.36
C ALA A 297 -8.98 5.29 -23.95
N CYS A 298 -8.17 6.24 -23.47
CA CYS A 298 -8.22 7.63 -23.94
C CYS A 298 -7.86 7.76 -25.45
N GLU A 299 -7.00 6.90 -25.97
CA GLU A 299 -6.74 6.78 -27.40
C GLU A 299 -8.00 6.44 -28.23
N VAL A 300 -8.95 5.67 -27.69
CA VAL A 300 -10.24 5.39 -28.36
C VAL A 300 -11.13 6.62 -28.31
N GLN A 301 -11.14 7.34 -27.19
CA GLN A 301 -11.89 8.60 -27.06
C GLN A 301 -11.44 9.62 -28.12
N ASP A 302 -10.13 9.73 -28.37
CA ASP A 302 -9.57 10.64 -29.39
C ASP A 302 -9.95 10.28 -30.84
N ILE A 303 -10.34 9.02 -31.07
CA ILE A 303 -10.78 8.52 -32.38
C ILE A 303 -12.27 8.77 -32.56
N VAL A 304 -13.07 8.50 -31.53
CA VAL A 304 -14.53 8.62 -31.57
C VAL A 304 -14.98 10.08 -31.49
N GLN A 305 -14.27 10.93 -30.74
CA GLN A 305 -14.55 12.36 -30.68
C GLN A 305 -14.29 13.01 -32.05
N THR A 306 -15.36 13.46 -32.70
CA THR A 306 -15.32 14.19 -33.98
C THR A 306 -15.59 15.68 -33.75
N ALA A 307 -15.26 16.52 -34.73
CA ALA A 307 -15.53 17.97 -34.68
C ALA A 307 -17.04 18.32 -34.64
N GLN A 308 -17.93 17.34 -34.68
CA GLN A 308 -19.38 17.49 -34.62
C GLN A 308 -20.00 17.09 -33.27
N ASP A 309 -19.23 16.72 -32.25
CA ASP A 309 -19.75 16.52 -30.90
C ASP A 309 -19.88 17.89 -30.17
N PRO A 310 -21.09 18.48 -30.07
CA PRO A 310 -21.28 19.75 -29.38
C PRO A 310 -21.47 19.42 -27.90
N GLY A 311 -20.38 19.46 -27.13
CA GLY A 311 -20.43 19.04 -25.74
C GLY A 311 -19.18 19.36 -24.93
N LYS A 312 -18.59 20.54 -25.11
CA LYS A 312 -17.79 21.25 -24.10
C LYS A 312 -17.95 22.76 -24.29
#